data_AF-A0A4Y7PUM0-F1
#
_entry.id   AF-A0A4Y7PUM0-F1
#
_cell.length_a   1.000
_cell.length_b   1.000
_cell.length_c   1.000
_cell.angle_alpha   90.00
_cell.angle_beta   90.00
_cell.angle_gamma   90.00
#
_symmetry.space_group_name_H-M   'P 1'
#
loop_
_entity.id
_entity.type
_entity.pdbx_description
1 polymer ?
#
loop_
_entity_poly.entity_id
_entity_poly.type
_entity_poly.pdbx_seq_one_letter_code
_entity_poly.pdbx_strand_id
1 'polypeptide(L)'
;MEQNYPSNIQSILDKHPALAVVPMPVLGDILNLNARVDAGQPLDRQNVKMAEQTAKLLENLGGKYCRPCVRLPPLTLITPLSARHDGLTEEVIETARNRAIVIRNTHAGVEFNNLGPPAILLLQQIQQQITAMDAKLTATNATVAAMDATLTATNATVAATNAAVATTNAAVANFRIISRNARILAPTLYTPPQKSIPGDGRDLAQAVLPAGMQLPPQDGVAAVGEVPAVFNGNPSSYTHWELIHMIIFYNELFHIVAGDDVATRRNKFREWLSVL
;
A
#
# COMPACT_ATOMS: atom_id res chain seq x y z
N MET A 1 20.79 -48.91 -1.05
CA MET A 1 21.50 -49.16 0.22
C MET A 1 20.48 -49.04 1.32
N GLU A 2 20.35 -50.05 2.16
CA GLU A 2 19.44 -50.01 3.31
C GLU A 2 19.97 -48.96 4.30
N GLN A 3 19.14 -47.96 4.61
CA GLN A 3 19.51 -46.91 5.55
C GLN A 3 19.32 -47.47 6.96
N ASN A 4 20.36 -47.43 7.79
CA ASN A 4 20.35 -48.02 9.12
C ASN A 4 20.52 -46.96 10.22
N TYR A 5 20.01 -47.24 11.43
CA TYR A 5 20.16 -46.34 12.57
C TYR A 5 21.67 -46.18 12.90
N PRO A 6 22.18 -44.94 13.04
CA PRO A 6 23.60 -44.68 13.23
C PRO A 6 24.09 -44.95 14.66
N SER A 7 23.18 -45.04 15.63
CA SER A 7 23.50 -45.25 17.04
C SER A 7 22.36 -45.98 17.76
N ASN A 8 22.67 -46.58 18.91
CA ASN A 8 21.68 -47.24 19.75
C ASN A 8 20.78 -46.18 20.42
N ILE A 9 19.47 -46.36 20.31
CA ILE A 9 18.47 -45.58 21.02
C ILE A 9 17.88 -46.45 22.11
N GLN A 10 18.24 -46.14 23.35
CA GLN A 10 17.84 -46.90 24.54
C GLN A 10 16.31 -46.98 24.69
N SER A 11 15.84 -48.07 25.28
CA SER A 11 14.43 -48.23 25.66
C SER A 11 14.09 -47.36 26.87
N ILE A 12 12.79 -47.22 27.17
CA ILE A 12 12.35 -46.49 28.37
C ILE A 12 12.75 -47.27 29.63
N LEU A 13 12.66 -48.61 29.58
CA LEU A 13 13.07 -49.48 30.69
C LEU A 13 14.56 -49.41 31.01
N ASP A 14 15.42 -49.21 29.99
CA ASP A 14 16.87 -49.04 30.21
C ASP A 14 17.17 -47.80 31.08
N LYS A 15 16.32 -46.76 30.99
CA LYS A 15 16.43 -45.52 31.78
C LYS A 15 15.66 -45.61 33.10
N HIS A 16 14.57 -46.36 33.13
CA HIS A 16 13.64 -46.48 34.26
C HIS A 16 13.44 -47.94 34.68
N PRO A 17 14.47 -48.60 35.24
CA PRO A 17 14.41 -50.04 35.55
C PRO A 17 13.37 -50.37 36.62
N ALA A 18 12.96 -49.40 37.45
CA ALA A 18 11.89 -49.56 38.43
C ALA A 18 10.54 -49.97 37.80
N LEU A 19 10.31 -49.61 36.53
CA LEU A 19 9.12 -50.02 35.77
C LEU A 19 9.09 -51.52 35.46
N ALA A 20 10.21 -52.24 35.62
CA ALA A 20 10.29 -53.68 35.38
C ALA A 20 9.76 -54.52 36.57
N VAL A 21 9.59 -53.93 37.76
CA VAL A 21 9.16 -54.66 38.97
C VAL A 21 7.62 -54.71 39.04
N VAL A 22 7.08 -55.90 39.27
CA VAL A 22 5.64 -56.26 39.32
C VAL A 22 4.82 -55.26 40.17
N PRO A 23 3.62 -54.83 39.73
CA PRO A 23 2.75 -55.45 38.72
C PRO A 23 2.70 -54.75 37.35
N MET A 24 3.83 -54.22 36.86
CA MET A 24 3.92 -53.56 35.55
C MET A 24 4.41 -54.39 34.32
N PRO A 25 4.80 -55.69 34.37
CA PRO A 25 5.31 -56.41 33.19
C PRO A 25 4.36 -56.41 31.99
N VAL A 26 3.05 -56.60 32.24
CA VAL A 26 2.02 -56.61 31.19
C VAL A 26 1.91 -55.24 30.51
N LEU A 27 2.14 -54.15 31.24
CA LEU A 27 2.13 -52.80 30.67
C LEU A 27 3.41 -52.51 29.87
N GLY A 28 4.54 -53.13 30.24
CA GLY A 28 5.79 -53.02 29.50
C GLY A 28 5.67 -53.47 28.04
N ASP A 29 5.04 -54.63 27.81
CA ASP A 29 4.84 -55.17 26.46
C ASP A 29 3.73 -54.44 25.70
N ILE A 30 2.64 -54.06 26.37
CA ILE A 30 1.53 -53.32 25.73
C ILE A 30 1.98 -51.91 25.29
N LEU A 31 2.82 -51.26 26.10
CA LEU A 31 3.31 -49.89 25.85
C LEU A 31 4.67 -49.86 25.14
N ASN A 32 5.24 -51.01 24.77
CA ASN A 32 6.56 -51.12 24.14
C ASN A 32 7.67 -50.39 24.95
N LEU A 33 7.63 -50.46 26.28
CA LEU A 33 8.62 -49.77 27.14
C LEU A 33 10.01 -50.39 27.02
N ASN A 34 10.07 -51.67 26.67
CA ASN A 34 11.28 -52.45 26.37
C ASN A 34 11.79 -52.27 24.94
N ALA A 35 11.05 -51.57 24.07
CA ALA A 35 11.47 -51.41 22.68
C ALA A 35 12.75 -50.57 22.62
N ARG A 36 13.82 -51.19 22.14
CA ARG A 36 15.11 -50.56 21.84
C ARG A 36 15.30 -50.52 20.33
N VAL A 37 15.96 -49.49 19.83
CA VAL A 37 16.38 -49.42 18.42
C VAL A 37 17.89 -49.50 18.41
N ASP A 38 18.44 -50.55 17.81
CA ASP A 38 19.88 -50.78 17.77
C ASP A 38 20.54 -50.14 16.55
N ALA A 39 21.78 -49.71 16.74
CA ALA A 39 22.64 -49.28 15.63
C ALA A 39 22.73 -50.40 14.60
N GLY A 40 22.59 -50.07 13.31
CA GLY A 40 22.59 -51.04 12.23
C GLY A 40 21.21 -51.65 11.90
N GLN A 41 20.17 -51.45 12.72
CA GLN A 41 18.81 -51.83 12.33
C GLN A 41 18.31 -50.96 11.17
N PRO A 42 17.47 -51.50 10.26
CA PRO A 42 16.86 -50.72 9.19
C PRO A 42 16.03 -49.55 9.73
N LEU A 43 16.10 -48.40 9.05
CA LEU A 43 15.22 -47.27 9.31
C LEU A 43 13.78 -47.65 8.94
N ASP A 44 13.01 -48.04 9.96
CA ASP A 44 11.59 -48.33 9.82
C ASP A 44 10.73 -47.20 10.38
N ARG A 45 9.75 -46.73 9.59
CA ARG A 45 8.72 -45.78 10.04
C ARG A 45 7.86 -46.36 11.16
N GLN A 46 7.79 -47.69 11.28
CA GLN A 46 7.12 -48.36 12.38
C GLN A 46 7.77 -48.02 13.73
N ASN A 47 9.10 -47.92 13.81
CA ASN A 47 9.79 -47.53 15.06
C ASN A 47 9.43 -46.11 15.51
N VAL A 48 9.29 -45.17 14.55
CA VAL A 48 8.82 -43.80 14.82
C VAL A 48 7.40 -43.82 15.36
N LYS A 49 6.48 -44.51 14.65
CA LYS A 49 5.07 -44.63 15.05
C LYS A 49 4.91 -45.26 16.43
N MET A 50 5.64 -46.34 16.70
CA MET A 50 5.62 -47.03 17.99
C MET A 50 6.11 -46.12 19.11
N ALA A 51 7.23 -45.41 18.92
CA ALA A 51 7.75 -44.49 19.93
C ALA A 51 6.78 -43.34 20.24
N GLU A 52 6.15 -42.76 19.21
CA GLU A 52 5.16 -41.69 19.36
C GLU A 52 3.87 -42.19 20.04
N GLN A 53 3.41 -43.39 19.69
CA GLN A 53 2.25 -44.02 20.33
C GLN A 53 2.53 -44.30 21.80
N THR A 54 3.70 -44.83 22.14
CA THR A 54 4.13 -45.04 23.54
C THR A 54 4.15 -43.74 24.32
N ALA A 55 4.76 -42.68 23.78
CA ALA A 55 4.78 -41.37 24.44
C ALA A 55 3.37 -40.84 24.68
N LYS A 56 2.50 -40.87 23.66
CA LYS A 56 1.11 -40.40 23.74
C LYS A 56 0.26 -41.22 24.71
N LEU A 57 0.45 -42.54 24.77
CA LEU A 57 -0.25 -43.40 25.74
C LEU A 57 0.18 -43.06 27.18
N LEU A 58 1.48 -42.88 27.41
CA LEU A 58 2.01 -42.48 28.72
C LEU A 58 1.51 -41.10 29.16
N GLU A 59 1.43 -40.13 28.25
CA GLU A 59 0.83 -38.81 28.51
C GLU A 59 -0.65 -38.93 28.89
N ASN A 60 -1.43 -39.74 28.18
CA ASN A 60 -2.84 -39.94 28.48
C ASN A 60 -3.06 -40.65 29.82
N LEU A 61 -2.13 -41.53 30.21
CA LEU A 61 -2.14 -42.20 31.51
C LEU A 61 -1.73 -41.23 32.63
N GLY A 62 -0.63 -40.51 32.50
CA GLY A 62 -0.13 -39.56 33.50
C GLY A 62 -1.03 -38.33 33.69
N GLY A 63 -1.59 -37.81 32.60
CA GLY A 63 -2.49 -36.64 32.61
C GLY A 63 -3.83 -36.87 33.32
N LYS A 64 -4.22 -38.13 33.56
CA LYS A 64 -5.40 -38.47 34.36
C LYS A 64 -5.13 -38.49 35.87
N TYR A 65 -3.87 -38.63 36.29
CA TYR A 65 -3.51 -38.77 37.72
C TYR A 65 -2.74 -37.57 38.28
N CYS A 66 -2.21 -36.68 37.43
CA CYS A 66 -1.53 -35.44 37.83
C CYS A 66 -2.34 -34.17 37.47
N ARG A 67 -3.56 -34.03 37.98
CA ARG A 67 -4.10 -32.69 38.28
C ARG A 67 -3.97 -32.49 39.78
N PRO A 68 -3.63 -31.28 40.29
CA PRO A 68 -3.58 -31.06 41.72
C PRO A 68 -4.93 -31.44 42.28
N CYS A 69 -4.95 -32.49 43.11
CA CYS A 69 -6.14 -32.93 43.81
C CYS A 69 -6.72 -31.71 44.53
N VAL A 70 -7.83 -31.20 44.00
CA VAL A 70 -8.71 -30.30 44.75
C VAL A 70 -9.00 -31.03 46.05
N ARG A 71 -8.61 -30.43 47.18
CA ARG A 71 -8.81 -30.93 48.54
C ARG A 71 -10.23 -31.54 48.67
N LEU A 72 -10.34 -32.86 48.59
CA LEU A 72 -11.54 -33.57 48.96
C LEU A 72 -11.38 -33.99 50.44
N PRO A 73 -12.45 -33.86 51.25
CA PRO A 73 -12.41 -34.15 52.68
C PRO A 73 -12.20 -35.65 52.95
N PRO A 74 -11.71 -36.02 54.15
CA PRO A 74 -11.31 -37.38 54.45
C PRO A 74 -12.54 -38.28 54.56
N LEU A 75 -12.72 -39.18 53.60
CA LEU A 75 -13.58 -40.35 53.76
C LEU A 75 -12.70 -41.56 54.06
N THR A 76 -12.84 -42.03 55.28
CA THR A 76 -12.22 -43.25 55.81
C THR A 76 -12.84 -44.50 55.18
N LEU A 77 -11.98 -45.49 54.90
CA LEU A 77 -12.28 -46.92 54.73
C LEU A 77 -12.89 -47.40 53.39
N ILE A 78 -12.20 -47.12 52.28
CA ILE A 78 -12.06 -48.06 51.15
C ILE A 78 -10.62 -47.90 50.64
N THR A 79 -9.79 -48.95 50.63
CA THR A 79 -8.47 -48.91 49.99
C THR A 79 -8.63 -48.49 48.53
N PRO A 80 -8.19 -47.28 48.14
CA PRO A 80 -8.47 -46.79 46.81
C PRO A 80 -7.57 -47.54 45.82
N LEU A 81 -8.17 -47.93 44.69
CA LEU A 81 -7.49 -48.47 43.51
C LEU A 81 -6.43 -47.50 42.93
N SER A 82 -6.25 -46.31 43.53
CA SER A 82 -5.27 -45.29 43.17
C SER A 82 -3.84 -45.62 43.59
N ALA A 83 -3.59 -46.67 44.37
CA ALA A 83 -2.25 -47.10 44.78
C ALA A 83 -1.49 -47.95 43.73
N ARG A 84 -1.94 -48.02 42.47
CA ARG A 84 -1.42 -48.98 41.47
C ARG A 84 -0.51 -48.41 40.37
N HIS A 85 -0.15 -47.13 40.42
CA HIS A 85 0.70 -46.53 39.38
C HIS A 85 1.87 -45.69 39.91
N ASP A 86 2.43 -46.04 41.07
CA ASP A 86 3.59 -45.33 41.67
C ASP A 86 4.85 -45.32 40.78
N GLY A 87 4.89 -46.13 39.71
CA GLY A 87 5.99 -46.16 38.75
C GLY A 87 5.88 -45.16 37.59
N LEU A 88 4.70 -44.59 37.29
CA LEU A 88 4.50 -43.70 36.14
C LEU A 88 4.72 -42.23 36.54
N THR A 89 5.97 -41.85 36.71
CA THR A 89 6.36 -40.46 37.03
C THR A 89 6.38 -39.58 35.78
N GLU A 90 6.34 -38.24 35.96
CA GLU A 90 6.53 -37.29 34.86
C GLU A 90 7.87 -37.51 34.13
N GLU A 91 8.89 -37.97 34.85
CA GLU A 91 10.20 -38.30 34.29
C GLU A 91 10.13 -39.45 33.27
N VAL A 92 9.28 -40.45 33.49
CA VAL A 92 9.04 -41.55 32.55
C VAL A 92 8.35 -41.03 31.28
N ILE A 93 7.36 -40.16 31.44
CA ILE A 93 6.62 -39.54 30.32
C ILE A 93 7.58 -38.69 29.49
N GLU A 94 8.39 -37.86 30.15
CA GLU A 94 9.38 -37.01 29.50
C GLU A 94 10.47 -37.84 28.81
N THR A 95 10.89 -38.96 29.40
CA THR A 95 11.81 -39.91 28.76
C THR A 95 11.22 -40.52 27.49
N ALA A 96 9.92 -40.84 27.50
CA ALA A 96 9.22 -41.35 26.32
C ALA A 96 9.11 -40.30 25.20
N ARG A 97 8.81 -39.04 25.54
CA ARG A 97 8.82 -37.91 24.58
C ARG A 97 10.19 -37.73 23.95
N ASN A 98 11.23 -37.64 24.78
CA ASN A 98 12.59 -37.44 24.31
C ASN A 98 13.03 -38.57 23.41
N ARG A 99 12.68 -39.82 23.74
CA ARG A 99 12.94 -40.97 22.87
C ARG A 99 12.23 -40.86 21.52
N ALA A 100 10.95 -40.48 21.49
CA ALA A 100 10.20 -40.29 20.24
C ALA A 100 10.81 -39.18 19.36
N ILE A 101 11.22 -38.07 19.95
CA ILE A 101 11.91 -36.96 19.27
C ILE A 101 13.23 -37.44 18.66
N VAL A 102 14.05 -38.16 19.43
CA VAL A 102 15.33 -38.69 18.94
C VAL A 102 15.12 -39.61 17.75
N ILE A 103 14.20 -40.59 17.84
CA ILE A 103 13.91 -41.53 16.74
C ILE A 103 13.42 -40.77 15.50
N ARG A 104 12.50 -39.80 15.66
CA ARG A 104 12.00 -38.98 14.55
C ARG A 104 13.11 -38.16 13.89
N ASN A 105 13.95 -37.50 14.69
CA ASN A 105 15.05 -36.67 14.18
C ASN A 105 16.12 -37.51 13.50
N THR A 106 16.43 -38.70 14.01
CA THR A 106 17.34 -39.65 13.35
C THR A 106 16.74 -40.14 12.04
N HIS A 107 15.44 -40.45 12.01
CA HIS A 107 14.76 -40.88 10.78
C HIS A 107 14.79 -39.78 9.71
N ALA A 108 14.35 -38.57 10.06
CA ALA A 108 14.39 -37.41 9.18
C ALA A 108 15.82 -37.08 8.74
N GLY A 109 16.79 -37.12 9.65
CA GLY A 109 18.19 -36.86 9.34
C GLY A 109 18.74 -37.79 8.27
N VAL A 110 18.43 -39.09 8.31
CA VAL A 110 18.94 -40.05 7.31
C VAL A 110 18.10 -40.05 6.03
N GLU A 111 16.78 -39.86 6.13
CA GLU A 111 15.86 -39.72 4.99
C GLU A 111 16.20 -38.46 4.16
N PHE A 112 16.52 -37.34 4.83
CA PHE A 112 16.79 -36.06 4.18
C PHE A 112 18.28 -35.73 3.98
N ASN A 113 19.23 -36.29 4.74
CA ASN A 113 20.68 -36.13 4.41
C ASN A 113 21.06 -36.79 3.09
N ASN A 114 20.23 -37.71 2.58
CA ASN A 114 20.39 -38.31 1.25
C ASN A 114 19.72 -37.53 0.12
N LEU A 115 19.20 -36.31 0.38
CA LEU A 115 18.71 -35.41 -0.67
C LEU A 115 19.79 -35.03 -1.71
N GLY A 116 21.07 -35.22 -1.37
CA GLY A 116 22.19 -35.37 -2.32
C GLY A 116 22.36 -34.24 -3.35
N PRO A 117 23.15 -34.49 -4.41
CA PRO A 117 23.27 -33.58 -5.55
C PRO A 117 21.93 -33.11 -6.17
N PRO A 118 20.86 -33.92 -6.24
CA PRO A 118 19.58 -33.50 -6.84
C PRO A 118 18.88 -32.34 -6.13
N ALA A 119 18.89 -32.29 -4.79
CA ALA A 119 18.25 -31.18 -4.07
C ALA A 119 19.05 -29.87 -4.20
N ILE A 120 20.38 -29.95 -4.27
CA ILE A 120 21.24 -28.79 -4.55
C ILE A 120 20.93 -28.23 -5.95
N LEU A 121 20.76 -29.10 -6.95
CA LEU A 121 20.38 -28.68 -8.30
C LEU A 121 19.01 -28.01 -8.33
N LEU A 122 18.03 -28.54 -7.60
CA LEU A 122 16.71 -27.93 -7.49
C LEU A 122 16.78 -26.53 -6.85
N LEU A 123 17.54 -26.39 -5.75
CA LEU A 123 17.75 -25.08 -5.10
C LEU A 123 18.43 -24.09 -6.05
N GLN A 124 19.45 -24.53 -6.80
CA GLN A 124 20.11 -23.70 -7.81
C GLN A 124 19.13 -23.29 -8.93
N GLN A 125 18.28 -24.20 -9.38
CA GLN A 125 17.27 -23.89 -10.39
C GLN A 125 16.23 -22.89 -9.88
N ILE A 126 15.74 -23.05 -8.64
CA ILE A 126 14.83 -22.10 -8.01
C ILE A 126 15.51 -20.73 -7.89
N GLN A 127 16.78 -20.69 -7.47
CA GLN A 127 17.53 -19.45 -7.37
C GLN A 127 17.67 -18.75 -8.73
N GLN A 128 17.96 -19.51 -9.80
CA GLN A 128 18.01 -18.96 -11.16
C GLN A 128 16.66 -18.42 -11.62
N GLN A 129 15.56 -19.11 -11.29
CA GLN A 129 14.20 -18.64 -11.61
C GLN A 129 13.86 -17.35 -10.86
N ILE A 130 14.21 -17.24 -9.58
CA ILE A 130 14.03 -16.02 -8.78
C ILE A 130 14.80 -14.86 -9.41
N THR A 131 16.09 -15.04 -9.72
CA THR A 131 16.91 -14.01 -10.36
C THR A 131 16.33 -13.57 -11.71
N ALA A 132 15.80 -14.52 -12.50
CA ALA A 132 15.15 -14.21 -13.78
C ALA A 132 13.85 -13.43 -13.59
N MET A 133 13.05 -13.75 -12.56
CA MET A 133 11.84 -13.00 -12.23
C MET A 133 12.15 -11.59 -11.74
N ASP A 134 13.18 -11.41 -10.91
CA ASP A 134 13.61 -10.10 -10.42
C ASP A 134 14.07 -9.19 -11.57
N ALA A 135 14.80 -9.74 -12.54
CA ALA A 135 15.20 -9.00 -13.73
C ALA A 135 13.97 -8.57 -14.56
N LYS A 136 12.99 -9.45 -14.74
CA LYS A 136 11.73 -9.12 -15.44
C LYS A 136 10.90 -8.07 -14.69
N LEU A 137 10.81 -8.18 -13.37
CA LEU A 137 10.11 -7.21 -12.53
C LEU A 137 10.77 -5.83 -12.64
N THR A 138 12.11 -5.79 -12.58
CA THR A 138 12.89 -4.55 -12.74
C THR A 138 12.63 -3.91 -14.10
N ALA A 139 12.65 -4.69 -15.19
CA ALA A 139 12.36 -4.19 -16.54
C ALA A 139 10.91 -3.68 -16.67
N THR A 140 9.96 -4.37 -16.05
CA THR A 140 8.54 -3.96 -16.02
C THR A 140 8.37 -2.65 -15.28
N ASN A 141 8.99 -2.50 -14.11
CA ASN A 141 8.97 -1.26 -13.33
C ASN A 141 9.57 -0.08 -14.09
N ALA A 142 10.69 -0.30 -14.80
CA ALA A 142 11.29 0.73 -15.65
C ALA A 142 10.33 1.17 -16.78
N THR A 143 9.60 0.21 -17.37
CA THR A 143 8.61 0.50 -18.43
C THR A 143 7.43 1.31 -17.88
N VAL A 144 6.92 0.93 -16.71
CA VAL A 144 5.84 1.67 -16.03
C VAL A 144 6.26 3.10 -15.71
N ALA A 145 7.48 3.31 -15.20
CA ALA A 145 8.00 4.65 -14.93
C ALA A 145 8.10 5.51 -16.22
N ALA A 146 8.52 4.91 -17.34
CA ALA A 146 8.57 5.60 -18.62
C ALA A 146 7.18 5.97 -19.17
N MET A 147 6.18 5.10 -18.96
CA MET A 147 4.79 5.37 -19.31
C MET A 147 4.22 6.53 -18.48
N ASP A 148 4.51 6.57 -17.18
CA ASP A 148 4.06 7.63 -16.27
C ASP A 148 4.63 9.01 -16.65
N ALA A 149 5.92 9.06 -17.00
CA ALA A 149 6.55 10.27 -17.52
C ALA A 149 5.89 10.76 -18.82
N THR A 150 5.55 9.83 -19.72
CA THR A 150 4.87 10.14 -20.99
C THR A 150 3.44 10.64 -20.76
N LEU A 151 2.71 10.04 -19.82
CA LEU A 151 1.36 10.48 -19.45
C LEU A 151 1.39 11.90 -18.88
N THR A 152 2.35 12.20 -18.01
CA THR A 152 2.56 13.54 -17.46
C THR A 152 2.81 14.58 -18.55
N ALA A 153 3.69 14.28 -19.51
CA ALA A 153 3.96 15.16 -20.66
C ALA A 153 2.73 15.36 -21.56
N THR A 154 1.95 14.29 -21.78
CA THR A 154 0.71 14.34 -22.56
C THR A 154 -0.33 15.23 -21.88
N ASN A 155 -0.50 15.10 -20.55
CA ASN A 155 -1.43 15.92 -19.78
C ASN A 155 -1.05 17.41 -19.84
N ALA A 156 0.23 17.74 -19.72
CA ALA A 156 0.71 19.11 -19.87
C ALA A 156 0.40 19.68 -21.27
N THR A 157 0.58 18.87 -22.31
CA THR A 157 0.26 19.24 -23.70
C THR A 157 -1.24 19.48 -23.88
N VAL A 158 -2.10 18.59 -23.37
CA VAL A 158 -3.56 18.76 -23.43
C VAL A 158 -4.00 20.02 -22.70
N ALA A 159 -3.44 20.31 -21.53
CA ALA A 159 -3.75 21.53 -20.80
C ALA A 159 -3.37 22.80 -21.60
N ALA A 160 -2.19 22.80 -22.23
CA ALA A 160 -1.75 23.91 -23.08
C ALA A 160 -2.65 24.08 -24.32
N THR A 161 -3.04 22.98 -24.97
CA THR A 161 -3.97 23.02 -26.10
C THR A 161 -5.34 23.56 -25.67
N ASN A 162 -5.87 23.12 -24.53
CA ASN A 162 -7.15 23.62 -24.02
C ASN A 162 -7.11 25.12 -23.74
N ALA A 163 -6.01 25.62 -23.17
CA ALA A 163 -5.81 27.06 -22.96
C ALA A 163 -5.76 27.82 -24.30
N ALA A 164 -5.04 27.31 -25.30
CA ALA A 164 -4.99 27.93 -26.63
C ALA A 164 -6.35 27.93 -27.35
N VAL A 165 -7.12 26.85 -27.22
CA VAL A 165 -8.49 26.76 -27.76
C VAL A 165 -9.41 27.76 -27.08
N ALA A 166 -9.34 27.91 -25.76
CA ALA A 166 -10.11 28.92 -25.03
C ALA A 166 -9.81 30.34 -25.53
N THR A 167 -8.53 30.68 -25.70
CA THR A 167 -8.10 31.97 -26.26
C THR A 167 -8.62 32.20 -27.67
N THR A 168 -8.53 31.18 -28.52
CA THR A 168 -9.02 31.26 -29.91
C THR A 168 -10.53 31.45 -29.96
N ASN A 169 -11.28 30.70 -29.14
CA ASN A 169 -12.73 30.82 -29.06
C ASN A 169 -13.15 32.21 -28.58
N ALA A 170 -12.49 32.75 -27.55
CA ALA A 170 -12.73 34.11 -27.07
C ALA A 170 -12.43 35.16 -28.15
N ALA A 171 -11.32 35.01 -28.88
CA ALA A 171 -10.98 35.92 -29.98
C ALA A 171 -12.02 35.89 -31.12
N VAL A 172 -12.49 34.71 -31.52
CA VAL A 172 -13.53 34.56 -32.56
C VAL A 172 -14.87 35.14 -32.09
N ALA A 173 -15.25 34.93 -30.82
CA ALA A 173 -16.43 35.55 -30.23
C ALA A 173 -16.30 37.07 -30.22
N ASN A 174 -15.13 37.59 -29.82
CA ASN A 174 -14.83 39.01 -29.78
C ASN A 174 -14.91 39.65 -31.16
N PHE A 175 -14.41 39.01 -32.22
CA PHE A 175 -14.55 39.51 -33.58
C PHE A 175 -16.02 39.77 -33.95
N ARG A 176 -16.93 38.84 -33.59
CA ARG A 176 -18.37 39.00 -33.82
C ARG A 176 -18.98 40.11 -32.96
N ILE A 177 -18.56 40.20 -31.70
CA ILE A 177 -19.00 41.23 -30.75
C ILE A 177 -18.57 42.62 -31.24
N ILE A 178 -17.29 42.80 -31.57
CA ILE A 178 -16.72 44.05 -32.08
C ILE A 178 -17.40 44.44 -33.39
N SER A 179 -17.59 43.51 -34.33
CA SER A 179 -18.30 43.79 -35.60
C SER A 179 -19.76 44.25 -35.36
N ARG A 180 -20.43 43.73 -34.33
CA ARG A 180 -21.77 44.20 -33.93
C ARG A 180 -21.69 45.59 -33.28
N ASN A 181 -20.76 45.77 -32.35
CA ASN A 181 -20.53 47.03 -31.64
C ASN A 181 -20.20 48.17 -32.62
N ALA A 182 -19.44 47.90 -33.68
CA ALA A 182 -19.10 48.86 -34.74
C ALA A 182 -20.33 49.40 -35.49
N ARG A 183 -21.45 48.66 -35.48
CA ARG A 183 -22.70 49.03 -36.16
C ARG A 183 -23.71 49.70 -35.22
N ILE A 184 -23.37 49.84 -33.94
CA ILE A 184 -24.25 50.48 -32.97
C ILE A 184 -24.36 51.97 -33.29
N LEU A 185 -25.59 52.41 -33.56
CA LEU A 185 -25.95 53.82 -33.53
C LEU A 185 -26.39 54.16 -32.10
N ALA A 186 -25.93 55.30 -31.59
CA ALA A 186 -26.35 55.79 -30.28
C ALA A 186 -27.90 55.87 -30.22
N PRO A 187 -28.55 55.44 -29.12
CA PRO A 187 -28.01 55.25 -27.76
C PRO A 187 -27.83 53.77 -27.32
N THR A 188 -27.65 52.82 -28.24
CA THR A 188 -27.59 51.39 -27.88
C THR A 188 -26.35 51.04 -27.04
N LEU A 189 -26.52 50.15 -26.05
CA LEU A 189 -25.43 49.68 -25.19
C LEU A 189 -24.49 48.71 -25.93
N TYR A 190 -23.20 48.81 -25.65
CA TYR A 190 -22.19 47.88 -26.15
C TYR A 190 -22.35 46.49 -25.52
N THR A 191 -22.01 45.45 -26.27
CA THR A 191 -21.83 44.10 -25.71
C THR A 191 -20.37 43.93 -25.27
N PRO A 192 -20.09 43.40 -24.06
CA PRO A 192 -18.71 43.22 -23.61
C PRO A 192 -18.00 42.13 -24.40
N PRO A 193 -16.76 42.37 -24.88
CA PRO A 193 -15.88 41.31 -25.31
C PRO A 193 -15.58 40.33 -24.17
N GLN A 194 -15.29 39.08 -24.50
CA GLN A 194 -14.73 38.10 -23.59
C GLN A 194 -13.24 38.36 -23.35
N LYS A 195 -12.72 37.97 -22.19
CA LYS A 195 -11.27 38.00 -21.94
C LYS A 195 -10.56 37.02 -22.89
N SER A 196 -9.64 37.53 -23.71
CA SER A 196 -8.83 36.71 -24.63
C SER A 196 -7.36 36.60 -24.21
N ILE A 197 -6.88 37.48 -23.34
CA ILE A 197 -5.50 37.47 -22.86
C ILE A 197 -5.49 36.88 -21.43
N PRO A 198 -4.79 35.75 -21.19
CA PRO A 198 -4.67 35.17 -19.86
C PRO A 198 -3.88 36.10 -18.92
N GLY A 199 -4.01 35.88 -17.62
CA GLY A 199 -3.30 36.64 -16.59
C GLY A 199 -4.08 37.86 -16.08
N ASP A 200 -3.39 38.69 -15.30
CA ASP A 200 -3.97 39.81 -14.55
C ASP A 200 -3.34 41.14 -14.99
N GLY A 201 -4.16 42.11 -15.39
CA GLY A 201 -3.70 43.39 -15.93
C GLY A 201 -3.23 44.40 -14.90
N ARG A 202 -2.89 43.99 -13.67
CA ARG A 202 -2.51 44.91 -12.59
C ARG A 202 -1.26 45.71 -12.89
N ASP A 203 -0.23 45.08 -13.46
CA ASP A 203 1.01 45.79 -13.80
C ASP A 203 0.76 46.88 -14.85
N LEU A 204 -0.11 46.59 -15.83
CA LEU A 204 -0.57 47.56 -16.82
C LEU A 204 -1.39 48.67 -16.17
N ALA A 205 -2.33 48.31 -15.29
CA ALA A 205 -3.17 49.28 -14.58
C ALA A 205 -2.35 50.21 -13.67
N GLN A 206 -1.33 49.68 -13.01
CA GLN A 206 -0.41 50.44 -12.16
C GLN A 206 0.32 51.53 -12.95
N ALA A 207 0.70 51.24 -14.20
CA ALA A 207 1.40 52.18 -15.06
C ALA A 207 0.56 53.41 -15.47
N VAL A 208 -0.78 53.30 -15.43
CA VAL A 208 -1.69 54.39 -15.82
C VAL A 208 -2.48 54.97 -14.64
N LEU A 209 -2.14 54.53 -13.42
CA LEU A 209 -2.79 54.95 -12.19
C LEU A 209 -2.35 56.37 -11.79
N PRO A 210 -3.28 57.28 -11.46
CA PRO A 210 -2.96 58.62 -10.96
C PRO A 210 -2.20 58.56 -9.64
N ALA A 211 -1.35 59.55 -9.41
CA ALA A 211 -0.61 59.66 -8.16
C ALA A 211 -1.56 59.66 -6.95
N GLY A 212 -1.24 58.84 -5.94
CA GLY A 212 -2.02 58.72 -4.71
C GLY A 212 -3.21 57.74 -4.76
N MET A 213 -3.50 57.12 -5.90
CA MET A 213 -4.45 55.99 -5.97
C MET A 213 -3.76 54.64 -5.71
N GLN A 214 -4.54 53.67 -5.23
CA GLN A 214 -4.11 52.28 -5.03
C GLN A 214 -5.04 51.34 -5.79
N LEU A 215 -4.47 50.36 -6.49
CA LEU A 215 -5.27 49.36 -7.22
C LEU A 215 -6.29 48.66 -6.30
N PRO A 216 -7.46 48.27 -6.82
CA PRO A 216 -8.43 47.49 -6.06
C PRO A 216 -7.80 46.18 -5.55
N PRO A 217 -8.28 45.58 -4.45
CA PRO A 217 -7.82 44.28 -3.98
C PRO A 217 -7.87 43.19 -5.08
N GLN A 218 -7.01 42.19 -4.97
CA GLN A 218 -6.95 41.09 -5.95
C GLN A 218 -8.05 40.06 -5.68
N ASP A 219 -9.12 40.15 -6.46
CA ASP A 219 -10.25 39.21 -6.42
C ASP A 219 -10.11 38.15 -7.52
N GLY A 220 -9.21 37.18 -7.30
CA GLY A 220 -8.93 36.12 -8.27
C GLY A 220 -8.43 36.62 -9.63
N VAL A 221 -8.12 35.70 -10.54
CA VAL A 221 -7.77 36.02 -11.93
C VAL A 221 -8.89 35.52 -12.82
N ALA A 222 -9.56 36.43 -13.52
CA ALA A 222 -10.62 36.08 -14.46
C ALA A 222 -10.11 35.09 -15.51
N ALA A 223 -10.91 34.08 -15.81
CA ALA A 223 -10.57 33.08 -16.81
C ALA A 223 -10.78 33.62 -18.24
N VAL A 224 -10.02 33.09 -19.19
CA VAL A 224 -10.25 33.36 -20.62
C VAL A 224 -11.67 32.90 -21.00
N GLY A 225 -12.40 33.74 -21.73
CA GLY A 225 -13.81 33.51 -22.10
C GLY A 225 -14.84 34.19 -21.19
N GLU A 226 -14.44 34.64 -20.00
CA GLU A 226 -15.33 35.38 -19.09
C GLU A 226 -15.58 36.82 -19.57
N VAL A 227 -16.62 37.45 -19.02
CA VAL A 227 -16.95 38.87 -19.25
C VAL A 227 -16.85 39.65 -17.92
N PRO A 228 -16.51 40.95 -17.93
CA PRO A 228 -16.38 41.71 -16.70
C PRO A 228 -17.72 41.89 -16.00
N ALA A 229 -17.79 41.55 -14.70
CA ALA A 229 -19.01 41.67 -13.90
C ALA A 229 -19.51 43.12 -13.77
N VAL A 230 -18.60 44.10 -13.81
CA VAL A 230 -18.89 45.54 -13.70
C VAL A 230 -19.19 46.21 -15.04
N PHE A 231 -19.30 45.46 -16.13
CA PHE A 231 -19.55 46.04 -17.46
C PHE A 231 -21.01 46.50 -17.60
N ASN A 232 -21.24 47.81 -17.80
CA ASN A 232 -22.58 48.39 -17.90
C ASN A 232 -23.00 48.74 -19.35
N GLY A 233 -22.14 48.52 -20.34
CA GLY A 233 -22.43 48.76 -21.76
C GLY A 233 -22.41 50.22 -22.20
N ASN A 234 -22.18 51.17 -21.29
CA ASN A 234 -22.08 52.60 -21.59
C ASN A 234 -20.70 53.16 -21.20
N PRO A 235 -19.68 53.05 -22.09
CA PRO A 235 -18.33 53.58 -21.84
C PRO A 235 -18.28 55.06 -21.47
N SER A 236 -19.25 55.86 -21.93
CA SER A 236 -19.33 57.29 -21.62
C SER A 236 -19.60 57.56 -20.14
N SER A 237 -20.18 56.60 -19.41
CA SER A 237 -20.46 56.70 -17.98
C SER A 237 -19.27 56.31 -17.09
N TYR A 238 -18.25 55.63 -17.63
CA TYR A 238 -17.24 54.96 -16.81
C TYR A 238 -16.35 55.97 -16.09
N THR A 239 -16.21 55.80 -14.79
CA THR A 239 -15.23 56.49 -13.96
C THR A 239 -13.82 56.01 -14.28
N HIS A 240 -12.82 56.72 -13.75
CA HIS A 240 -11.45 56.26 -13.80
C HIS A 240 -11.30 54.84 -13.21
N TRP A 241 -11.97 54.56 -12.10
CA TRP A 241 -11.92 53.26 -11.43
C TRP A 241 -12.48 52.14 -12.29
N GLU A 242 -13.63 52.35 -12.93
CA GLU A 242 -14.22 51.34 -13.82
C GLU A 242 -13.29 51.03 -15.00
N LEU A 243 -12.60 52.03 -15.55
CA LEU A 243 -11.61 51.81 -16.62
C LEU A 243 -10.38 51.03 -16.11
N ILE A 244 -9.91 51.30 -14.89
CA ILE A 244 -8.85 50.50 -14.25
C ILE A 244 -9.31 49.05 -14.07
N HIS A 245 -10.55 48.81 -13.63
CA HIS A 245 -11.11 47.46 -13.55
C HIS A 245 -11.16 46.78 -14.93
N MET A 246 -11.45 47.51 -16.01
CA MET A 246 -11.39 46.95 -17.37
C MET A 246 -9.96 46.57 -17.77
N ILE A 247 -8.96 47.39 -17.47
CA ILE A 247 -7.54 47.09 -17.78
C ILE A 247 -7.09 45.83 -17.04
N ILE A 248 -7.37 45.75 -15.74
CA ILE A 248 -7.08 44.59 -14.90
C ILE A 248 -7.74 43.34 -15.48
N PHE A 249 -9.05 43.43 -15.77
CA PHE A 249 -9.83 42.30 -16.27
C PHE A 249 -9.34 41.83 -17.65
N TYR A 250 -9.17 42.71 -18.62
CA TYR A 250 -8.79 42.31 -19.99
C TYR A 250 -7.30 42.06 -20.17
N ASN A 251 -6.46 42.48 -19.20
CA ASN A 251 -5.01 42.47 -19.32
C ASN A 251 -4.53 43.25 -20.56
N GLU A 252 -5.09 44.45 -20.76
CA GLU A 252 -4.87 45.31 -21.94
C GLU A 252 -5.03 46.78 -21.55
N LEU A 253 -4.20 47.67 -22.12
CA LEU A 253 -4.22 49.11 -21.84
C LEU A 253 -5.22 49.89 -22.69
N PHE A 254 -5.70 49.33 -23.80
CA PHE A 254 -6.60 50.03 -24.74
C PHE A 254 -5.98 51.34 -25.27
N HIS A 255 -4.64 51.39 -25.39
CA HIS A 255 -3.87 52.60 -25.70
C HIS A 255 -3.99 53.75 -24.68
N ILE A 256 -4.54 53.50 -23.49
CA ILE A 256 -4.54 54.46 -22.38
C ILE A 256 -3.11 54.63 -21.88
N VAL A 257 -2.70 55.87 -21.67
CA VAL A 257 -1.38 56.22 -21.13
C VAL A 257 -1.52 57.07 -19.86
N ALA A 258 -0.43 57.12 -19.08
CA ALA A 258 -0.36 58.02 -17.93
C ALA A 258 -0.57 59.48 -18.38
N GLY A 259 -1.38 60.22 -17.62
CA GLY A 259 -1.72 61.62 -17.94
C GLY A 259 -2.99 61.81 -18.78
N ASP A 260 -3.53 60.76 -19.43
CA ASP A 260 -4.83 60.86 -20.11
C ASP A 260 -5.93 61.23 -19.11
N ASP A 261 -6.72 62.25 -19.44
CA ASP A 261 -7.94 62.59 -18.69
C ASP A 261 -9.03 61.52 -18.87
N VAL A 262 -10.05 61.56 -18.02
CA VAL A 262 -11.11 60.52 -18.02
C VAL A 262 -11.86 60.49 -19.35
N ALA A 263 -12.09 61.64 -20.00
CA ALA A 263 -12.79 61.72 -21.27
C ALA A 263 -12.01 61.01 -22.39
N THR A 264 -10.69 61.25 -22.45
CA THR A 264 -9.77 60.62 -23.40
C THR A 264 -9.73 59.11 -23.21
N ARG A 265 -9.62 58.64 -21.97
CA ARG A 265 -9.63 57.21 -21.66
C ARG A 265 -10.93 56.52 -22.06
N ARG A 266 -12.09 57.16 -21.80
CA ARG A 266 -13.40 56.65 -22.25
C ARG A 266 -13.47 56.52 -23.77
N ASN A 267 -12.95 57.51 -24.50
CA ASN A 267 -12.94 57.47 -25.96
C ASN A 267 -12.08 56.33 -26.49
N LYS A 268 -10.86 56.16 -25.96
CA LYS A 268 -9.97 55.05 -26.31
C LYS A 268 -10.58 53.67 -26.01
N PHE A 269 -11.20 53.52 -24.84
CA PHE A 269 -11.89 52.27 -24.50
C PHE A 269 -13.11 52.02 -25.41
N ARG A 270 -13.89 53.06 -25.76
CA ARG A 270 -15.00 52.94 -26.72
C ARG A 270 -14.51 52.53 -28.10
N GLU A 271 -13.40 53.12 -28.56
CA GLU A 271 -12.76 52.77 -29.83
C GLU A 271 -12.35 51.30 -29.83
N TRP A 272 -11.66 50.84 -28.79
CA TRP A 272 -11.30 49.43 -28.62
C TRP A 272 -12.50 48.46 -28.65
N LEU A 273 -13.66 48.86 -28.13
CA LEU A 273 -14.88 48.03 -28.16
C LEU A 273 -15.50 47.88 -29.56
N SER A 274 -15.10 48.68 -30.54
CA SER A 274 -15.75 48.80 -31.85
C SER A 274 -14.82 48.78 -33.06
N VAL A 275 -13.52 48.89 -32.88
CA VAL A 275 -12.52 48.80 -33.95
C VAL A 275 -12.01 47.36 -34.06
N LEU A 276 -12.07 46.81 -35.27
CA LEU A 276 -11.51 45.51 -35.66
C LEU A 276 -10.01 45.60 -35.91
#